data_AF-A0A2S5NC44-F1
#
_entry.id   AF-A0A2S5NC44-F1
#
_cell.length_a   1.000
_cell.length_b   1.000
_cell.length_c   1.000
_cell.angle_alpha   90.00
_cell.angle_beta   90.00
_cell.angle_gamma   90.00
#
_symmetry.space_group_name_H-M   'P 1'
#
loop_
_entity.id
_entity.type
_entity.pdbx_description
1 polymer ?
#
loop_
_entity_poly.entity_id
_entity_poly.type
_entity_poly.pdbx_seq_one_letter_code
_entity_poly.pdbx_strand_id
1 'polypeptide(L)'
;FIPAEAVFAEIHAYHPEIINYAMIKRVWLVSPTTLMAVLNTARAVLKDVEMRKQVHIIQDELGKLSKDFERFDVRMKKLADNIRQAHDNAQEVHISSQKITNRFKQIERVELTNQPLDLLDTIEDVLDDKKD
;
A
#
# COMPACT_ATOMS: atom_id res chain seq x y z
N PHE A 1 -13.52 1.30 14.93
CA PHE A 1 -13.63 1.62 13.49
C PHE A 1 -12.28 1.36 12.85
N ILE A 2 -12.24 0.60 11.76
CA ILE A 2 -11.01 0.25 11.04
C ILE A 2 -11.13 0.82 9.62
N PRO A 3 -10.32 1.82 9.23
CA PRO A 3 -10.52 2.55 7.97
C PRO A 3 -10.15 1.74 6.72
N ALA A 4 -9.24 0.78 6.85
CA ALA A 4 -8.81 -0.07 5.74
C ALA A 4 -9.64 -1.36 5.72
N GLU A 5 -10.44 -1.56 4.66
CA GLU A 5 -11.30 -2.73 4.52
C GLU A 5 -10.49 -4.04 4.51
N ALA A 6 -9.30 -4.04 3.90
CA ALA A 6 -8.40 -5.20 3.88
C ALA A 6 -7.92 -5.58 5.30
N VAL A 7 -7.59 -4.60 6.15
CA VAL A 7 -7.19 -4.85 7.53
C VAL A 7 -8.38 -5.37 8.35
N PHE A 8 -9.59 -4.84 8.11
CA PHE A 8 -10.80 -5.35 8.75
C PHE A 8 -11.08 -6.81 8.35
N ALA A 9 -10.97 -7.15 7.07
CA ALA A 9 -11.14 -8.51 6.57
C ALA A 9 -10.08 -9.47 7.14
N GLU A 10 -8.83 -9.05 7.19
CA GLU A 10 -7.71 -9.82 7.79
C GLU A 10 -7.99 -10.15 9.25
N ILE A 11 -8.41 -9.14 10.05
CA ILE A 11 -8.74 -9.33 11.47
C ILE A 11 -9.90 -10.31 11.63
N HIS A 12 -10.95 -10.21 10.81
CA HIS A 12 -12.07 -11.13 10.86
C HIS A 12 -11.73 -12.55 10.40
N ALA A 13 -10.80 -12.71 9.46
CA ALA A 13 -10.41 -14.00 8.91
C ALA A 13 -9.41 -14.75 9.81
N TYR A 14 -8.46 -14.04 10.42
CA TYR A 14 -7.31 -14.65 11.08
C TYR A 14 -7.13 -14.30 12.56
N HIS A 15 -7.89 -13.34 13.10
CA HIS A 15 -7.73 -12.85 14.47
C HIS A 15 -9.03 -12.91 15.31
N PRO A 16 -9.65 -14.10 15.47
CA PRO A 16 -10.91 -14.25 16.22
C PRO A 16 -10.78 -13.85 17.69
N GLU A 17 -9.60 -13.93 18.28
CA GLU A 17 -9.31 -13.49 19.65
C GLU A 17 -9.54 -11.99 19.83
N ILE A 18 -9.21 -11.17 18.83
CA ILE A 18 -9.44 -9.72 18.85
C ILE A 18 -10.95 -9.45 18.77
N ILE A 19 -11.65 -10.18 17.90
CA ILE A 19 -13.11 -10.08 17.78
C ILE A 19 -13.80 -10.43 19.11
N ASN A 20 -13.41 -11.56 19.71
CA ASN A 20 -13.97 -12.02 20.97
C ASN A 20 -13.70 -11.05 22.12
N TYR A 21 -12.48 -10.51 22.20
CA TYR A 21 -12.13 -9.49 23.19
C TYR A 21 -13.01 -8.23 23.03
N ALA A 22 -13.17 -7.75 21.80
CA ALA A 22 -14.03 -6.59 21.51
C ALA A 22 -15.50 -6.86 21.91
N MET A 23 -16.03 -8.04 21.58
CA MET A 23 -17.39 -8.45 21.94
C MET A 23 -17.61 -8.51 23.45
N ILE A 24 -16.66 -9.05 24.23
CA ILE A 24 -16.71 -9.05 25.70
C ILE A 24 -16.76 -7.63 26.26
N LYS A 25 -16.04 -6.69 25.63
CA LYS A 25 -16.04 -5.27 25.98
C LYS A 25 -17.24 -4.51 25.43
N ARG A 26 -18.19 -5.18 24.77
CA ARG A 26 -19.36 -4.58 24.10
C ARG A 26 -18.96 -3.54 23.04
N VAL A 27 -17.85 -3.79 22.36
CA VAL A 27 -17.36 -2.97 21.25
C VAL A 27 -17.50 -3.77 19.96
N TRP A 28 -18.15 -3.19 18.96
CA TRP A 28 -18.20 -3.77 17.62
C TRP A 28 -17.13 -3.17 16.74
N LEU A 29 -16.31 -4.05 16.17
CA LEU A 29 -15.38 -3.70 15.10
C LEU A 29 -16.20 -3.52 13.83
N VAL A 30 -15.94 -2.42 13.13
CA VAL A 30 -16.64 -2.05 11.90
C VAL A 30 -15.65 -1.40 10.94
N SER A 31 -15.80 -1.71 9.67
CA SER A 31 -15.19 -1.00 8.55
C SER A 31 -16.12 0.11 8.02
N PRO A 32 -15.69 0.96 7.07
CA PRO A 32 -16.59 1.86 6.36
C PRO A 32 -17.84 1.16 5.82
N THR A 33 -17.66 -0.01 5.18
CA THR A 33 -18.77 -0.74 4.55
C THR A 33 -19.74 -1.30 5.58
N THR A 34 -19.23 -1.99 6.61
CA THR A 34 -20.07 -2.60 7.64
C THR A 34 -20.78 -1.56 8.48
N LEU A 35 -20.10 -0.46 8.82
CA LEU A 35 -20.72 0.65 9.56
C LEU A 35 -21.85 1.29 8.75
N MET A 36 -21.63 1.51 7.45
CA MET A 36 -22.69 2.03 6.56
C MET A 36 -23.90 1.10 6.48
N ALA A 37 -23.67 -0.22 6.41
CA ALA A 37 -24.75 -1.19 6.44
C ALA A 37 -25.57 -1.08 7.74
N VAL A 38 -24.90 -1.06 8.89
CA VAL A 38 -25.54 -0.92 10.21
C VAL A 38 -26.31 0.41 10.33
N LEU A 39 -25.72 1.52 9.87
CA LEU A 39 -26.38 2.83 9.89
C LEU A 39 -27.62 2.85 9.00
N ASN A 40 -27.56 2.24 7.81
CA ASN A 40 -28.71 2.16 6.92
C ASN A 40 -29.83 1.32 7.52
N THR A 41 -29.51 0.18 8.14
CA THR A 41 -30.48 -0.66 8.83
C THR A 41 -31.09 0.07 10.04
N ALA A 42 -30.26 0.73 10.86
CA ALA A 42 -30.74 1.51 12.00
C ALA A 42 -31.66 2.67 11.55
N ARG A 43 -31.28 3.39 10.49
CA ARG A 43 -32.11 4.45 9.90
C ARG A 43 -33.44 3.91 9.39
N ALA A 44 -33.45 2.75 8.74
CA ALA A 44 -34.68 2.12 8.27
C ALA A 44 -35.61 1.76 9.44
N VAL A 45 -35.08 1.12 10.50
CA VAL A 45 -35.84 0.75 11.70
C VAL A 45 -36.37 2.00 12.42
N LEU A 46 -35.57 3.06 12.54
CA LEU A 46 -36.00 4.29 13.23
C LEU A 46 -37.08 5.06 12.45
N LYS A 47 -37.04 5.04 11.12
CA LYS A 47 -38.11 5.58 10.28
C LYS A 47 -39.45 4.90 10.55
N ASP A 48 -39.44 3.60 10.87
CA ASP A 48 -40.65 2.84 11.22
C ASP A 48 -41.17 3.14 12.64
N VAL A 49 -40.32 3.67 13.54
CA VAL A 49 -40.68 4.05 14.92
C VAL A 49 -41.18 5.51 15.00
N GLU A 50 -40.92 6.34 13.98
CA GLU A 50 -41.28 7.76 13.88
C GLU A 50 -42.79 8.03 14.04
N MET A 51 -43.63 7.02 13.83
CA MET A 51 -45.08 7.10 14.12
C MET A 51 -45.39 7.23 15.64
N ARG A 52 -44.41 7.03 16.52
CA ARG A 52 -44.56 7.12 17.99
C ARG A 52 -43.47 8.02 18.61
N LYS A 53 -43.85 9.29 18.85
CA LYS A 53 -43.33 10.29 19.81
C LYS A 53 -41.84 10.20 20.21
N GLN A 54 -41.05 11.18 19.75
CA GLN A 54 -39.66 11.53 20.13
C GLN A 54 -38.47 10.89 19.38
N VAL A 55 -38.60 10.52 18.10
CA VAL A 55 -37.47 9.96 17.31
C VAL A 55 -36.78 10.96 16.36
N HIS A 56 -37.40 12.11 16.05
CA HIS A 56 -36.90 13.05 15.02
C HIS A 56 -35.45 13.53 15.25
N ILE A 57 -35.00 13.73 16.49
CA ILE A 57 -33.64 14.24 16.79
C ILE A 57 -32.57 13.20 16.40
N ILE A 58 -32.78 11.93 16.73
CA ILE A 58 -31.81 10.86 16.47
C ILE A 58 -31.69 10.58 14.97
N GLN A 59 -32.80 10.67 14.24
CA GLN A 59 -32.84 10.48 12.80
C GLN A 59 -32.13 11.60 12.04
N ASP A 60 -32.28 12.85 12.47
CA ASP A 60 -31.57 13.98 11.88
C ASP A 60 -30.05 13.84 12.06
N GLU A 61 -29.60 13.44 13.26
CA GLU A 61 -28.17 13.20 13.52
C GLU A 61 -27.63 12.00 12.74
N LEU A 62 -28.37 10.90 12.62
CA LEU A 62 -28.03 9.77 11.75
C LEU A 62 -27.96 10.18 10.27
N GLY A 63 -28.86 11.06 9.84
CA GLY A 63 -28.86 11.62 8.49
C GLY A 63 -27.62 12.45 8.19
N LYS A 64 -27.20 13.32 9.12
CA LYS A 64 -25.95 14.10 9.02
C LYS A 64 -24.74 13.19 9.00
N LEU A 65 -24.69 12.23 9.93
CA LEU A 65 -23.59 11.27 10.02
C LEU A 65 -23.44 10.45 8.73
N SER A 66 -24.55 10.01 8.15
CA SER A 66 -24.55 9.30 6.87
C SER A 66 -23.90 10.11 5.75
N LYS A 67 -24.15 11.42 5.66
CA LYS A 67 -23.52 12.29 4.66
C LYS A 67 -22.03 12.47 4.89
N ASP A 68 -21.59 12.57 6.14
CA ASP A 68 -20.18 12.71 6.46
C ASP A 68 -19.40 11.43 6.13
N PHE A 69 -20.01 10.25 6.35
CA PHE A 69 -19.40 8.99 5.95
C PHE A 69 -19.34 8.79 4.44
N GLU A 70 -20.32 9.28 3.68
CA GLU A 70 -20.27 9.24 2.22
C GLU A 70 -19.08 10.06 1.69
N ARG A 71 -18.85 11.25 2.27
CA ARG A 71 -17.68 12.08 1.95
C ARG A 71 -16.37 11.41 2.38
N PHE A 72 -16.37 10.76 3.54
CA PHE A 72 -15.22 10.01 4.03
C PHE A 72 -14.86 8.84 3.11
N ASP A 73 -15.85 8.05 2.67
CA ASP A 73 -15.65 6.91 1.76
C ASP A 73 -14.99 7.36 0.44
N VAL A 74 -15.49 8.45 -0.17
CA VAL A 74 -14.90 9.03 -1.37
C VAL A 74 -13.44 9.45 -1.15
N ARG A 75 -13.13 10.05 0.02
CA ARG A 75 -11.76 10.46 0.35
C ARG A 75 -10.85 9.25 0.61
N MET A 76 -11.36 8.20 1.24
CA MET A 76 -10.58 6.99 1.49
C MET A 76 -10.29 6.21 0.21
N LYS A 77 -11.24 6.12 -0.72
CA LYS A 77 -11.00 5.54 -2.05
C LYS A 77 -9.87 6.27 -2.77
N LYS A 78 -9.93 7.61 -2.81
CA LYS A 78 -8.85 8.42 -3.39
C LYS A 78 -7.50 8.20 -2.72
N LEU A 79 -7.47 8.08 -1.40
CA LEU A 79 -6.23 7.80 -0.66
C LEU A 79 -5.67 6.42 -1.01
N ALA A 80 -6.51 5.38 -1.04
CA ALA A 80 -6.11 4.03 -1.40
C ALA A 80 -5.55 3.95 -2.83
N ASP A 81 -6.17 4.67 -3.78
CA ASP A 81 -5.69 4.76 -5.15
C ASP A 81 -4.32 5.44 -5.23
N ASN A 82 -4.13 6.56 -4.51
CA ASN A 82 -2.85 7.26 -4.44
C ASN A 82 -1.74 6.38 -3.84
N ILE A 83 -2.04 5.60 -2.80
CA ILE A 83 -1.06 4.68 -2.18
C ILE A 83 -0.65 3.59 -3.17
N ARG A 84 -1.61 3.02 -3.90
CA ARG A 84 -1.33 2.02 -4.93
C ARG A 84 -0.44 2.61 -6.03
N GLN A 85 -0.79 3.78 -6.52
CA GLN A 85 0.00 4.47 -7.54
C GLN A 85 1.43 4.78 -7.04
N ALA A 86 1.59 5.22 -5.79
CA ALA A 86 2.90 5.46 -5.20
C ALA A 86 3.74 4.17 -5.11
N HIS A 87 3.11 3.04 -4.75
CA HIS A 87 3.76 1.74 -4.73
C HIS A 87 4.22 1.32 -6.13
N ASP A 88 3.35 1.44 -7.14
CA ASP A 88 3.69 1.06 -8.52
C ASP A 88 4.82 1.95 -9.07
N ASN A 89 4.75 3.25 -8.82
CA ASN A 89 5.82 4.19 -9.17
C ASN A 89 7.16 3.80 -8.52
N ALA A 90 7.14 3.38 -7.24
CA ALA A 90 8.34 2.92 -6.55
C ALA A 90 8.92 1.65 -7.20
N GLN A 91 8.08 0.72 -7.66
CA GLN A 91 8.54 -0.44 -8.44
C GLN A 91 9.18 -0.05 -9.76
N GLU A 92 8.60 0.88 -10.51
CA GLU A 92 9.16 1.35 -11.79
C GLU A 92 10.55 2.01 -11.59
N VAL A 93 10.68 2.83 -10.57
CA VAL A 93 11.97 3.44 -10.18
C VAL A 93 12.98 2.36 -9.80
N HIS A 94 12.56 1.33 -9.06
CA HIS A 94 13.43 0.21 -8.70
C HIS A 94 13.92 -0.57 -9.93
N ILE A 95 13.03 -0.89 -10.87
CA ILE A 95 13.38 -1.54 -12.15
C ILE A 95 14.39 -0.69 -12.93
N SER A 96 14.14 0.62 -13.02
CA SER A 96 15.02 1.56 -13.73
C SER A 96 16.40 1.63 -13.08
N SER A 97 16.45 1.70 -11.75
CA SER A 97 17.70 1.69 -10.98
C SER A 97 18.50 0.40 -11.19
N GLN A 98 17.82 -0.75 -11.26
CA GLN A 98 18.45 -2.04 -11.54
C GLN A 98 19.04 -2.08 -12.96
N LYS A 99 18.32 -1.56 -13.96
CA LYS A 99 18.80 -1.46 -15.35
C LYS A 99 20.05 -0.57 -15.45
N ILE A 100 20.04 0.60 -14.78
CA ILE A 100 21.19 1.51 -14.74
C ILE A 100 22.40 0.83 -14.10
N THR A 101 22.20 0.17 -12.96
CA THR A 101 23.27 -0.57 -12.26
C THR A 101 23.88 -1.65 -13.14
N ASN A 102 23.04 -2.43 -13.83
CA ASN A 102 23.52 -3.47 -14.75
C ASN A 102 24.30 -2.89 -15.93
N ARG A 103 23.87 -1.74 -16.47
CA ARG A 103 24.58 -1.03 -17.56
C ARG A 103 25.95 -0.54 -17.10
N PHE A 104 26.05 0.04 -15.91
CA PHE A 104 27.33 0.46 -15.33
C PHE A 104 28.30 -0.71 -15.16
N LYS A 105 27.83 -1.84 -14.62
CA LYS A 105 28.64 -3.06 -14.50
C LYS A 105 29.13 -3.60 -15.85
N GLN A 106 28.36 -3.43 -16.93
CA GLN A 106 28.80 -3.80 -18.27
C GLN A 106 29.89 -2.86 -18.80
N ILE A 107 29.74 -1.55 -18.59
CA ILE A 107 30.73 -0.55 -19.01
C ILE A 107 32.07 -0.79 -18.29
N GLU A 108 32.03 -0.97 -16.97
CA GLU A 108 33.23 -1.27 -16.17
C GLU A 108 33.96 -2.53 -16.67
N ARG A 109 33.21 -3.58 -17.02
CA ARG A 109 33.80 -4.80 -17.62
C ARG A 109 34.42 -4.55 -19.00
N VAL A 110 33.82 -3.69 -19.82
CA VAL A 110 34.36 -3.37 -21.15
C VAL A 110 35.60 -2.49 -21.04
N GLU A 111 35.65 -1.55 -20.08
CA GLU A 111 36.86 -0.76 -19.80
C GLU A 111 38.02 -1.62 -19.30
N LEU A 112 37.75 -2.62 -18.45
CA LEU A 112 38.75 -3.61 -18.02
C LEU A 112 39.29 -4.47 -19.18
N THR A 113 38.44 -4.80 -20.17
CA THR A 113 38.87 -5.54 -21.37
C THR A 113 39.63 -4.67 -22.38
N ASN A 114 39.44 -3.35 -22.35
CA ASN A 114 40.09 -2.39 -23.27
C ASN A 114 41.39 -1.77 -22.73
N GLN A 115 41.89 -2.20 -21.57
CA GLN A 115 43.31 -1.98 -21.24
C GLN A 115 44.15 -2.88 -22.16
N PRO A 116 44.95 -2.32 -23.10
CA PRO A 116 45.86 -3.13 -23.88
C PRO A 116 46.85 -3.76 -22.91
N LEU A 117 46.82 -5.08 -22.84
CA LEU A 117 47.82 -5.91 -22.20
C LEU A 117 49.07 -5.87 -23.10
N ASP A 118 49.71 -4.71 -23.25
CA ASP A 118 50.75 -4.55 -24.28
C ASP A 118 51.72 -3.41 -23.93
N LEU A 119 52.57 -3.63 -22.93
CA LEU A 119 53.76 -2.81 -22.68
C LEU A 119 54.85 -3.51 -21.83
N LEU A 120 54.61 -4.73 -21.33
CA LEU A 120 55.62 -5.51 -20.60
C LEU A 120 56.17 -6.69 -21.42
N ASP A 121 55.41 -7.27 -22.35
CA ASP A 121 55.86 -8.42 -23.15
C ASP A 121 56.77 -8.00 -24.32
N THR A 122 56.70 -6.75 -24.80
CA THR A 122 57.53 -6.28 -25.92
C THR A 122 58.97 -5.94 -25.53
N ILE A 123 59.31 -5.95 -24.23
CA ILE A 123 60.66 -5.63 -23.74
C ILE A 123 61.50 -6.90 -23.52
N GLU A 124 60.89 -8.06 -23.28
CA GLU A 124 61.62 -9.33 -23.14
C GLU A 124 62.20 -9.81 -24.50
N ASP A 125 61.46 -9.68 -25.60
CA ASP A 125 61.95 -10.09 -26.93
C ASP A 125 63.12 -9.24 -27.46
N VAL A 126 63.30 -8.00 -26.98
CA VAL A 126 64.41 -7.12 -27.40
C VAL A 126 65.66 -7.28 -26.52
N LEU A 127 65.51 -7.88 -25.33
CA LEU A 127 66.62 -8.14 -24.42
C LEU A 127 67.27 -9.51 -24.61
N ASP A 128 66.54 -10.49 -25.18
CA ASP A 128 67.08 -11.82 -25.48
C ASP A 128 67.89 -11.86 -26.81
N ASP A 129 67.64 -10.97 -27.77
CA ASP A 129 68.43 -10.90 -29.03
C ASP A 129 69.78 -10.15 -28.89
N LYS A 130 70.18 -9.80 -27.65
CA LYS A 130 71.46 -9.15 -27.33
C LYS A 130 72.33 -9.91 -26.34
N LYS A 131 71.94 -11.13 -25.95
CA LYS A 131 72.77 -12.03 -25.17
C LYS A 131 72.84 -13.39 -25.87
N ASP A 132 73.99 -13.59 -26.51
CA ASP A 132 74.55 -14.84 -27.07
C ASP A 132 74.38 -15.08 -28.58
#